data_AF-A0A942K7R4-F1
#
_entry.id   AF-A0A942K7R4-F1
#
_cell.length_a   1.000
_cell.length_b   1.000
_cell.length_c   1.000
_cell.angle_alpha   90.00
_cell.angle_beta   90.00
_cell.angle_gamma   90.00
#
_symmetry.space_group_name_H-M   'P 1'
#
loop_
_entity.id
_entity.type
_entity.pdbx_description
1 polymer ?
#
loop_
_entity_poly.entity_id
_entity_poly.type
_entity_poly.pdbx_seq_one_letter_code
_entity_poly.pdbx_strand_id
1 'polypeptide(L)'
;MKRISILTLSLIGLLLGFAQAQGGHAQHHGPGPQAGMGLISSELDFLTQMIPHHQEAVDSARQLLMVTERPELRQLAEAIIEAQSREIALMQGWLAAWYPEAEHAVDYAPMMRSLSGLSPEEAEHTFLEDMIEHHRMAVMMARQLLMRNLAERDEVAALAQ
;
A
#
# COMPACT_ATOMS: atom_id res chain seq x y z
N MET A 1 6.31 16.83 78.09
CA MET A 1 6.72 17.89 77.15
C MET A 1 8.22 17.82 76.92
N LYS A 2 8.66 17.48 75.70
CA LYS A 2 9.94 17.86 75.07
C LYS A 2 9.94 17.26 73.66
N ARG A 3 9.79 18.12 72.66
CA ARG A 3 9.99 17.83 71.23
C ARG A 3 11.41 18.23 70.89
N ILE A 4 12.19 17.36 70.24
CA ILE A 4 13.28 17.78 69.33
C ILE A 4 13.36 16.72 68.21
N SER A 5 13.05 17.16 66.99
CA SER A 5 13.28 16.46 65.72
C SER A 5 14.77 16.43 65.37
N ILE A 6 15.20 15.49 64.53
CA ILE A 6 15.76 15.77 63.18
C ILE A 6 16.03 14.44 62.45
N LEU A 7 15.63 14.45 61.18
CA LEU A 7 15.77 13.44 60.15
C LEU A 7 17.23 13.04 59.88
N THR A 8 17.46 11.76 59.62
CA THR A 8 18.54 11.32 58.71
C THR A 8 17.98 10.30 57.71
N LEU A 9 18.16 10.62 56.43
CA LEU A 9 17.89 9.80 55.27
C LEU A 9 18.84 8.58 55.25
N SER A 10 18.34 7.40 54.91
CA SER A 10 18.99 6.46 53.97
C SER A 10 18.07 5.29 53.60
N LEU A 11 17.61 5.35 52.36
CA LEU A 11 17.65 4.31 51.32
C LEU A 11 17.83 2.84 51.75
N ILE A 12 16.92 1.96 51.30
CA ILE A 12 17.16 0.80 50.41
C ILE A 12 16.02 -0.23 50.52
N GLY A 13 15.44 -0.57 49.36
CA GLY A 13 14.95 -1.91 49.05
C GLY A 13 13.47 -2.21 49.31
N LEU A 14 12.67 -2.33 48.25
CA LEU A 14 12.39 -3.64 47.65
C LEU A 14 11.56 -3.46 46.37
N LEU A 15 12.07 -4.04 45.29
CA LEU A 15 11.48 -4.13 43.96
C LEU A 15 10.16 -4.91 44.00
N LEU A 16 9.07 -4.26 43.56
CA LEU A 16 7.90 -4.95 43.01
C LEU A 16 7.71 -4.40 41.60
N GLY A 17 8.19 -5.18 40.63
CA GLY A 17 8.03 -4.89 39.21
C GLY A 17 6.56 -4.97 38.84
N PHE A 18 5.94 -3.81 38.62
CA PHE A 18 4.75 -3.73 37.78
C PHE A 18 5.24 -3.79 36.33
N ALA A 19 4.92 -4.89 35.67
CA ALA A 19 5.08 -5.05 34.24
C ALA A 19 4.26 -3.95 33.54
N GLN A 20 4.94 -2.95 32.99
CA GLN A 20 4.35 -2.14 31.93
C GLN A 20 4.28 -3.04 30.70
N ALA A 21 3.06 -3.48 30.37
CA ALA A 21 2.74 -3.92 29.02
C ALA A 21 2.95 -2.71 28.10
N GLN A 22 4.15 -2.57 27.56
CA GLN A 22 4.40 -1.70 26.43
C GLN A 22 3.72 -2.38 25.24
N GLY A 23 2.45 -2.03 25.01
CA GLY A 23 1.87 -2.14 23.69
C GLY A 23 2.75 -1.32 22.77
N GLY A 24 3.49 -1.99 21.90
CA GLY A 24 4.29 -1.34 20.87
C GLY A 24 3.33 -0.54 20.00
N HIS A 25 3.29 0.77 20.21
CA HIS A 25 2.81 1.69 19.20
C HIS A 25 3.76 1.57 18.01
N ALA A 26 3.44 0.68 17.08
CA ALA A 26 4.04 0.66 15.76
C ALA A 26 3.88 2.08 15.22
N GLN A 27 5.00 2.77 15.05
CA GLN A 27 5.02 4.06 14.38
C GLN A 27 4.63 3.80 12.93
N HIS A 28 3.34 3.90 12.64
CA HIS A 28 2.80 3.85 11.28
C HIS A 28 3.15 5.17 10.58
N HIS A 29 4.40 5.28 10.15
CA HIS A 29 4.76 6.19 9.07
C HIS A 29 4.29 5.53 7.78
N GLY A 30 3.07 5.86 7.35
CA GLY A 30 2.64 5.59 5.98
C GLY A 30 3.63 6.23 5.00
N PRO A 31 3.85 5.63 3.81
CA PRO A 31 4.78 6.20 2.84
C PRO A 31 4.31 7.62 2.48
N GLY A 32 5.17 8.61 2.75
CA GLY A 32 4.93 9.99 2.32
C GLY A 32 4.92 10.10 0.79
N PRO A 33 4.47 11.21 0.21
CA PRO A 33 4.39 11.37 -1.24
C PRO A 33 5.78 11.26 -1.88
N GLN A 34 6.00 10.19 -2.62
CA GLN A 34 7.26 9.94 -3.32
C GLN A 34 7.19 10.57 -4.71
N ALA A 35 8.19 11.40 -5.02
CA ALA A 35 8.34 12.05 -6.31
C ALA A 35 8.66 11.00 -7.38
N GLY A 36 7.67 10.62 -8.20
CA GLY A 36 7.87 9.70 -9.33
C GLY A 36 6.55 9.18 -9.90
N MET A 37 5.77 8.47 -9.08
CA MET A 37 4.54 7.78 -9.53
C MET A 37 3.41 8.73 -9.98
N GLY A 38 3.50 10.00 -9.59
CA GLY A 38 2.49 11.01 -9.86
C GLY A 38 2.61 11.70 -11.21
N LEU A 39 3.66 11.48 -11.99
CA LEU A 39 3.81 12.13 -13.30
C LEU A 39 3.97 11.09 -14.41
N ILE A 40 2.95 10.98 -15.26
CA ILE A 40 3.02 10.16 -16.48
C ILE A 40 3.61 10.96 -17.62
N SER A 41 4.67 10.49 -18.26
CA SER A 41 5.40 11.21 -19.31
C SER A 41 5.21 10.66 -20.72
N SER A 42 4.77 9.40 -20.86
CA SER A 42 4.50 8.73 -22.13
C SER A 42 3.57 7.52 -21.93
N GLU A 43 3.12 6.91 -23.03
CA GLU A 43 2.41 5.63 -22.98
C GLU A 43 3.27 4.51 -22.37
N LEU A 44 4.54 4.40 -22.78
CA LEU A 44 5.49 3.44 -22.22
C LEU A 44 5.61 3.60 -20.70
N ASP A 45 5.78 4.85 -20.25
CA ASP A 45 5.90 5.19 -18.84
C ASP A 45 4.63 4.86 -18.04
N PHE A 46 3.45 5.06 -18.62
CA PHE A 46 2.19 4.62 -18.01
C PHE A 46 2.14 3.09 -17.85
N LEU A 47 2.45 2.34 -18.91
CA LEU A 47 2.41 0.88 -18.89
C LEU A 47 3.41 0.29 -17.90
N THR A 48 4.65 0.81 -17.89
CA THR A 48 5.69 0.31 -16.97
C THR A 48 5.35 0.62 -15.51
N GLN A 49 4.80 1.79 -15.21
CA GLN A 49 4.38 2.15 -13.86
C GLN A 49 3.11 1.43 -13.41
N MET A 50 2.13 1.22 -14.29
CA MET A 50 0.85 0.63 -13.90
C MET A 50 0.93 -0.87 -13.62
N ILE A 51 1.90 -1.59 -14.20
CA ILE A 51 2.12 -3.03 -13.91
C ILE A 51 2.45 -3.28 -12.42
N PRO A 52 3.51 -2.71 -11.82
CA PRO A 52 3.80 -2.93 -10.41
C PRO A 52 2.75 -2.30 -9.48
N HIS A 53 2.10 -1.21 -9.90
CA HIS A 53 0.95 -0.63 -9.18
C HIS A 53 -0.19 -1.65 -9.07
N HIS A 54 -0.59 -2.27 -10.18
CA HIS A 54 -1.60 -3.31 -10.16
C HIS A 54 -1.16 -4.56 -9.38
N GLN A 55 0.11 -4.93 -9.50
CA GLN A 55 0.65 -6.08 -8.79
C GLN A 55 0.57 -5.91 -7.26
N GLU A 56 0.81 -4.70 -6.74
CA GLU A 56 0.63 -4.39 -5.31
C GLU A 56 -0.82 -4.65 -4.85
N ALA A 57 -1.80 -4.17 -5.61
CA ALA A 57 -3.20 -4.39 -5.25
C ALA A 57 -3.62 -5.87 -5.32
N VAL A 58 -3.11 -6.63 -6.30
CA VAL A 58 -3.31 -8.09 -6.38
C VAL A 58 -2.74 -8.79 -5.15
N ASP A 59 -1.51 -8.46 -4.75
CA ASP A 59 -0.84 -9.12 -3.63
C ASP A 59 -1.45 -8.74 -2.28
N SER A 60 -1.90 -7.49 -2.12
CA SER A 60 -2.65 -7.05 -0.95
C SER A 60 -4.02 -7.73 -0.86
N ALA A 61 -4.75 -7.87 -1.98
CA ALA A 61 -6.03 -8.58 -2.02
C ALA A 61 -5.86 -10.08 -1.68
N ARG A 62 -4.78 -10.71 -2.13
CA ARG A 62 -4.45 -12.10 -1.73
C ARG A 62 -4.18 -12.21 -0.24
N GLN A 63 -3.46 -11.26 0.37
CA GLN A 63 -3.24 -11.23 1.81
C GLN A 63 -4.55 -11.08 2.58
N LEU A 64 -5.46 -10.21 2.12
CA LEU A 64 -6.77 -10.04 2.74
C LEU A 64 -7.57 -11.35 2.75
N LEU A 65 -7.56 -12.10 1.63
CA LEU A 65 -8.28 -13.39 1.52
C LEU A 65 -7.80 -14.46 2.51
N MET A 66 -6.60 -14.34 3.04
CA MET A 66 -6.07 -15.26 4.06
C MET A 66 -6.64 -14.99 5.45
N VAL A 67 -7.14 -13.79 5.71
CA VAL A 67 -7.52 -13.34 7.07
C VAL A 67 -8.98 -12.95 7.21
N THR A 68 -9.64 -12.47 6.15
CA THR A 68 -11.04 -12.07 6.22
C THR A 68 -12.01 -13.25 6.00
N GLU A 69 -13.04 -13.31 6.85
CA GLU A 69 -14.19 -14.19 6.68
C GLU A 69 -15.42 -13.46 6.12
N ARG A 70 -15.34 -12.13 5.95
CA ARG A 70 -16.49 -11.30 5.51
C ARG A 70 -16.76 -11.50 4.02
N PRO A 71 -17.94 -12.02 3.63
CA PRO A 71 -18.22 -12.35 2.23
C PRO A 71 -18.03 -11.18 1.27
N GLU A 72 -18.37 -9.96 1.70
CA GLU A 72 -18.26 -8.75 0.87
C GLU A 72 -16.80 -8.38 0.59
N LEU A 73 -15.91 -8.55 1.57
CA LEU A 73 -14.49 -8.24 1.41
C LEU A 73 -13.77 -9.34 0.62
N ARG A 74 -14.20 -10.60 0.76
CA ARG A 74 -13.72 -11.68 -0.10
C ARG A 74 -14.10 -11.45 -1.55
N GLN A 75 -15.36 -11.10 -1.81
CA GLN A 75 -15.84 -10.78 -3.15
C GLN A 75 -15.08 -9.59 -3.75
N LEU A 76 -14.83 -8.54 -2.96
CA LEU A 76 -14.04 -7.39 -3.39
C LEU A 76 -12.60 -7.79 -3.76
N ALA A 77 -11.93 -8.55 -2.90
CA ALA A 77 -10.57 -8.99 -3.14
C ALA A 77 -10.45 -9.89 -4.37
N GLU A 78 -11.37 -10.85 -4.54
CA GLU A 78 -11.42 -11.72 -5.71
C GLU A 78 -11.64 -10.90 -7.00
N ALA A 79 -12.53 -9.91 -6.99
CA ALA A 79 -12.77 -9.04 -8.14
C ALA A 79 -11.53 -8.20 -8.50
N ILE A 80 -10.82 -7.65 -7.51
CA ILE A 80 -9.56 -6.91 -7.73
C ILE A 80 -8.50 -7.83 -8.34
N ILE A 81 -8.31 -9.03 -7.78
CA ILE A 81 -7.35 -10.01 -8.30
C ILE A 81 -7.67 -10.34 -9.76
N GLU A 82 -8.93 -10.63 -10.06
CA GLU A 82 -9.36 -11.04 -11.40
C GLU A 82 -9.16 -9.94 -12.43
N ALA A 83 -9.61 -8.71 -12.13
CA ALA A 83 -9.50 -7.58 -13.03
C ALA A 83 -8.04 -7.15 -13.25
N GLN A 84 -7.31 -6.90 -12.16
CA GLN A 84 -5.96 -6.34 -12.28
C GLN A 84 -4.95 -7.36 -12.80
N SER A 85 -5.12 -8.66 -12.53
CA SER A 85 -4.27 -9.70 -13.14
C SER A 85 -4.46 -9.77 -14.66
N ARG A 86 -5.67 -9.57 -15.18
CA ARG A 86 -5.91 -9.51 -16.62
C ARG A 86 -5.25 -8.29 -17.23
N GLU A 87 -5.38 -7.12 -16.61
CA GLU A 87 -4.80 -5.88 -17.10
C GLU A 87 -3.27 -5.93 -17.07
N ILE A 88 -2.66 -6.52 -16.05
CA ILE A 88 -1.22 -6.82 -16.02
C ILE A 88 -0.81 -7.65 -17.25
N ALA A 89 -1.54 -8.74 -17.54
CA ALA A 89 -1.23 -9.60 -18.68
C ALA A 89 -1.35 -8.85 -20.03
N LEU A 90 -2.36 -7.98 -20.18
CA LEU A 90 -2.52 -7.13 -21.36
C LEU A 90 -1.32 -6.18 -21.51
N MET A 91 -1.00 -5.42 -20.45
CA MET A 91 0.10 -4.45 -20.47
C MET A 91 1.45 -5.12 -20.72
N GLN A 92 1.71 -6.28 -20.12
CA GLN A 92 2.93 -7.07 -20.39
C GLN A 92 3.00 -7.52 -21.85
N GLY A 93 1.87 -7.97 -22.42
CA GLY A 93 1.79 -8.34 -23.84
C GLY A 93 2.07 -7.16 -24.76
N TRP A 94 1.54 -5.98 -24.43
CA TRP A 94 1.78 -4.74 -25.15
C TRP A 94 3.22 -4.26 -25.07
N LEU A 95 3.84 -4.28 -23.88
CA LEU A 95 5.26 -3.95 -23.72
C LEU A 95 6.15 -4.88 -24.56
N ALA A 96 5.90 -6.19 -24.52
CA ALA A 96 6.65 -7.16 -25.32
C ALA A 96 6.46 -6.96 -26.83
N ALA A 97 5.26 -6.58 -27.28
CA ALA A 97 4.96 -6.40 -28.70
C ALA A 97 5.45 -5.05 -29.26
N TRP A 98 5.37 -3.97 -28.48
CA TRP A 98 5.56 -2.60 -28.96
C TRP A 98 6.87 -1.97 -28.50
N TYR A 99 7.45 -2.46 -27.40
CA TYR A 99 8.66 -1.91 -26.77
C TYR A 99 9.70 -3.01 -26.44
N PRO A 100 10.04 -3.92 -27.38
CA PRO A 100 10.84 -5.11 -27.09
C PRO A 100 12.26 -4.83 -26.58
N GLU A 101 12.80 -3.65 -26.86
CA GLU A 101 14.17 -3.23 -26.48
C GLU A 101 14.20 -2.26 -25.29
N ALA A 102 13.04 -1.85 -24.76
CA ALA A 102 13.01 -0.92 -23.64
C ALA A 102 13.41 -1.62 -22.34
N GLU A 103 14.18 -0.95 -21.49
CA GLU A 103 14.37 -1.36 -20.11
C GLU A 103 13.15 -0.91 -19.31
N HIS A 104 12.47 -1.86 -18.67
CA HIS A 104 11.16 -1.62 -18.04
C HIS A 104 11.24 -1.59 -16.50
N ALA A 105 12.44 -1.49 -15.93
CA ALA A 105 12.61 -1.43 -14.49
C ALA A 105 12.17 -0.05 -13.98
N VAL A 106 11.17 -0.07 -13.10
CA VAL A 106 10.70 1.13 -12.41
C VAL A 106 11.06 1.02 -10.94
N ASP A 107 11.57 2.11 -10.37
CA ASP A 107 11.75 2.22 -8.93
C ASP A 107 10.38 2.40 -8.27
N TYR A 108 9.69 1.28 -8.06
CA TYR A 108 8.35 1.25 -7.52
C TYR A 108 8.40 1.15 -5.99
N ALA A 109 7.78 2.13 -5.33
CA ALA A 109 7.60 2.11 -3.90
C ALA A 109 6.16 1.73 -3.54
N PRO A 110 5.97 0.70 -2.68
CA PRO A 110 4.65 0.31 -2.19
C PRO A 110 3.84 1.47 -1.61
N MET A 111 2.56 1.55 -1.98
CA MET A 111 1.59 2.51 -1.44
C MET A 111 0.70 1.89 -0.36
N MET A 112 0.61 0.56 -0.31
CA MET A 112 -0.18 -0.16 0.68
C MET A 112 0.70 -0.66 1.82
N ARG A 113 0.19 -0.52 3.06
CA ARG A 113 0.81 -1.12 4.23
C ARG A 113 0.69 -2.64 4.16
N SER A 114 1.69 -3.34 4.70
CA SER A 114 1.65 -4.80 4.86
C SER A 114 0.50 -5.21 5.78
N LEU A 115 -0.29 -6.20 5.36
CA LEU A 115 -1.36 -6.79 6.20
C LEU A 115 -0.83 -7.90 7.11
N SER A 116 0.38 -8.41 6.85
CA SER A 116 1.00 -9.47 7.64
C SER A 116 1.16 -9.06 9.10
N GLY A 117 0.66 -9.90 10.01
CA GLY A 117 0.77 -9.72 11.46
C GLY A 117 -0.32 -8.85 12.09
N LEU A 118 -1.24 -8.29 11.29
CA LEU A 118 -2.42 -7.59 11.79
C LEU A 118 -3.50 -8.59 12.23
N SER A 119 -4.37 -8.17 13.16
CA SER A 119 -5.62 -8.90 13.39
C SER A 119 -6.52 -8.81 12.15
N PRO A 120 -7.50 -9.73 11.97
CA PRO A 120 -8.43 -9.67 10.84
C PRO A 120 -9.11 -8.30 10.69
N GLU A 121 -9.63 -7.72 11.78
CA GLU A 121 -10.30 -6.41 11.75
C GLU A 121 -9.35 -5.28 11.33
N GLU A 122 -8.12 -5.26 11.86
CA GLU A 122 -7.10 -4.27 11.47
C GLU A 122 -6.65 -4.44 10.01
N ALA A 123 -6.52 -5.67 9.53
CA ALA A 123 -6.17 -5.97 8.14
C ALA A 123 -7.27 -5.50 7.17
N GLU A 124 -8.54 -5.75 7.50
CA GLU A 124 -9.68 -5.28 6.71
C GLU A 124 -9.73 -3.75 6.62
N HIS A 125 -9.57 -3.06 7.75
CA HIS A 125 -9.56 -1.60 7.78
C HIS A 125 -8.38 -1.02 7.00
N THR A 126 -7.18 -1.56 7.24
CA THR A 126 -5.94 -1.13 6.55
C THR A 126 -6.05 -1.34 5.04
N PHE A 127 -6.55 -2.50 4.61
CA PHE A 127 -6.77 -2.79 3.19
C PHE A 127 -7.70 -1.75 2.55
N LEU A 128 -8.84 -1.47 3.17
CA LEU A 128 -9.81 -0.53 2.59
C LEU A 128 -9.27 0.90 2.52
N GLU A 129 -8.64 1.40 3.59
CA GLU A 129 -8.04 2.73 3.60
C GLU A 129 -6.99 2.90 2.51
N ASP A 130 -6.04 1.96 2.44
CA ASP A 130 -4.91 2.04 1.53
C ASP A 130 -5.35 1.79 0.08
N MET A 131 -6.32 0.88 -0.13
CA MET A 131 -6.81 0.55 -1.47
C MET A 131 -7.57 1.73 -2.09
N ILE A 132 -8.24 2.54 -1.28
CA ILE A 132 -8.87 3.77 -1.74
C ILE A 132 -7.82 4.75 -2.28
N GLU A 133 -6.73 4.99 -1.54
CA GLU A 133 -5.70 5.94 -1.98
C GLU A 133 -4.89 5.41 -3.17
N HIS A 134 -4.58 4.11 -3.16
CA HIS A 134 -4.00 3.40 -4.29
C HIS A 134 -4.84 3.59 -5.57
N HIS A 135 -6.15 3.39 -5.50
CA HIS A 135 -7.03 3.61 -6.66
C HIS A 135 -7.11 5.09 -7.09
N ARG A 136 -7.02 6.05 -6.17
CA ARG A 136 -6.98 7.48 -6.53
C ARG A 136 -5.75 7.81 -7.37
N MET A 137 -4.60 7.22 -7.03
CA MET A 137 -3.38 7.36 -7.83
C MET A 137 -3.53 6.74 -9.22
N ALA A 138 -4.08 5.52 -9.32
CA ALA A 138 -4.34 4.90 -10.62
C ALA A 138 -5.24 5.79 -11.51
N VAL A 139 -6.33 6.33 -10.96
CA VAL A 139 -7.22 7.27 -11.67
C VAL A 139 -6.50 8.54 -12.07
N MET A 140 -5.60 9.06 -11.23
CA MET A 140 -4.79 10.24 -11.58
C MET A 140 -3.82 9.94 -12.73
N MET A 141 -3.14 8.80 -12.72
CA MET A 141 -2.23 8.36 -13.79
C MET A 141 -3.00 8.19 -15.12
N ALA A 142 -4.14 7.50 -15.09
CA ALA A 142 -5.00 7.30 -16.25
C ALA A 142 -5.52 8.64 -16.82
N ARG A 143 -5.94 9.55 -15.94
CA ARG A 143 -6.34 10.91 -16.35
C ARG A 143 -5.20 11.69 -16.97
N GLN A 144 -3.98 11.60 -16.44
CA GLN A 144 -2.83 12.27 -17.04
C GLN A 144 -2.54 11.75 -18.44
N LEU A 145 -2.58 10.42 -18.63
CA LEU A 145 -2.39 9.78 -19.92
C LEU A 145 -3.37 10.34 -20.96
N LEU A 146 -4.67 10.39 -20.62
CA LEU A 146 -5.73 10.88 -21.50
C LEU A 146 -5.68 12.40 -21.71
N MET A 147 -5.62 13.18 -20.63
CA MET A 147 -5.69 14.64 -20.68
C MET A 147 -4.49 15.28 -21.37
N ARG A 148 -3.33 14.62 -21.31
CA ARG A 148 -2.09 15.09 -21.96
C ARG A 148 -1.88 14.47 -23.34
N ASN A 149 -2.86 13.68 -23.82
CA ASN A 149 -2.81 12.99 -25.11
C ASN A 149 -1.52 12.18 -25.27
N LEU A 150 -1.17 11.42 -24.23
CA LEU A 150 0.06 10.61 -24.16
C LEU A 150 -0.17 9.16 -24.59
N ALA A 151 -1.42 8.70 -24.67
CA ALA A 151 -1.73 7.41 -25.28
C ALA A 151 -1.46 7.49 -26.79
N GLU A 152 -0.62 6.60 -27.28
CA GLU A 152 -0.28 6.48 -28.69
C GLU A 152 -1.14 5.40 -29.39
N ARG A 153 -1.77 4.49 -28.64
CA ARG A 153 -2.67 3.45 -29.15
C ARG A 153 -4.04 3.49 -28.47
N ASP A 154 -5.07 3.16 -29.24
CA ASP A 154 -6.47 3.17 -28.79
C ASP A 154 -6.73 2.15 -27.67
N GLU A 155 -6.02 1.01 -27.69
CA GLU A 155 -6.12 -0.02 -26.66
C GLU A 155 -5.68 0.49 -25.29
N VAL A 156 -4.63 1.32 -25.24
CA VAL A 156 -4.15 1.91 -23.99
C VAL A 156 -5.06 3.05 -23.54
N ALA A 157 -5.58 3.85 -24.49
CA ALA A 157 -6.60 4.84 -24.18
C ALA A 157 -7.90 4.20 -23.66
N ALA A 158 -8.27 3.02 -24.15
CA ALA A 158 -9.42 2.25 -23.69
C ALA A 158 -9.20 1.65 -22.29
N LEU A 159 -7.98 1.19 -21.98
CA LEU A 159 -7.62 0.74 -20.63
C LEU A 159 -7.71 1.87 -19.59
N ALA A 160 -7.39 3.10 -20.00
CA ALA A 160 -7.36 4.26 -19.12
C ALA A 160 -8.72 4.97 -18.90
N GLN A 161 -9.81 4.47 -19.49
CA GLN A 161 -11.17 5.04 -19.39
C GLN A 161 -11.98 4.41 -18.25
#